data_AF-A0A2E9QFH5-F1
#
_entry.id   AF-A0A2E9QFH5-F1
#
_cell.length_a   1.000
_cell.length_b   1.000
_cell.length_c   1.000
_cell.angle_alpha   90.00
_cell.angle_beta   90.00
_cell.angle_gamma   90.00
#
_symmetry.space_group_name_H-M   'P 1'
#
loop_
_entity.id
_entity.type
_entity.pdbx_description
1 polymer ?
#
loop_
_entity_poly.entity_id
_entity_poly.type
_entity_poly.pdbx_seq_one_letter_code
_entity_poly.pdbx_strand_id
1 'polypeptide(L)'
;MQILRNLPGYPELSSSEKHLKSTREEMDSHLLQARQRLESVELLADSSLRDSRLLAEYLEKDLEHLGQRMQEMKVPAPETSAGWLASLKSRLRPANPANLDSLHSFHAESGEKSHHLSEALKQANARLDFLEQSWKSFRSSFGTAEDKYLSRLRRIGYISLSVLLLTAFAGYRIYKDQPEQKFYRKHLQPLKSVLDPATFSKMEGLASDSRSDFLRVEDLIKIRIGLETFNQTRGSYPGSSGQRFSTKGKRGPDWIPEIRSVVPAALPMDRREGDDPDLQYLYITDGADYKILAQSPENCEAVQKWLPEMIDPVRGCDAIGYWTAGGKEL
;
A
#
# COMPACT_ATOMS: atom_id res chain seq x y z
N MET A 1 -19.09 -20.73 12.65
CA MET A 1 -19.49 -22.01 12.03
C MET A 1 -21.00 -22.11 11.83
N GLN A 2 -21.85 -21.80 12.82
CA GLN A 2 -23.33 -21.93 12.68
C GLN A 2 -23.92 -21.13 11.50
N ILE A 3 -23.41 -19.93 11.22
CA ILE A 3 -23.89 -19.08 10.11
C ILE A 3 -23.69 -19.76 8.73
N LEU A 4 -22.61 -20.52 8.54
CA LEU A 4 -22.30 -21.17 7.26
C LEU A 4 -23.26 -22.31 6.93
N ARG A 5 -23.83 -22.96 7.94
CA ARG A 5 -24.79 -24.06 7.77
C ARG A 5 -26.13 -23.59 7.23
N ASN A 6 -26.45 -22.32 7.40
CA ASN A 6 -27.69 -21.71 6.91
C ASN A 6 -27.55 -21.23 5.45
N LEU A 7 -26.37 -21.36 4.83
CA LEU A 7 -26.19 -20.96 3.45
C LEU A 7 -26.86 -21.96 2.50
N PRO A 8 -27.49 -21.47 1.41
CA PRO A 8 -28.12 -22.34 0.43
C PRO A 8 -27.08 -23.27 -0.21
N GLY A 9 -27.44 -24.55 -0.31
CA GLY A 9 -26.60 -25.60 -0.89
C GLY A 9 -25.44 -26.07 0.00
N TYR A 10 -25.43 -25.75 1.31
CA TYR A 10 -24.47 -26.33 2.23
C TYR A 10 -24.70 -27.85 2.33
N PRO A 11 -23.68 -28.70 2.08
CA PRO A 11 -23.86 -30.14 2.03
C PRO A 11 -24.09 -30.74 3.42
N GLU A 12 -25.02 -31.69 3.52
CA GLU A 12 -25.10 -32.56 4.69
C GLU A 12 -23.99 -33.61 4.62
N LEU A 13 -23.15 -33.67 5.65
CA LEU A 13 -22.07 -34.66 5.72
C LEU A 13 -22.64 -36.06 5.96
N SER A 14 -22.17 -37.03 5.18
CA SER A 14 -22.44 -38.44 5.44
C SER A 14 -21.83 -38.89 6.78
N SER A 15 -22.25 -40.04 7.30
CA SER A 15 -21.66 -40.60 8.53
C SER A 15 -20.15 -40.87 8.37
N SER A 16 -19.72 -41.34 7.19
CA SER A 16 -18.31 -41.56 6.89
C SER A 16 -17.53 -40.24 6.83
N GLU A 17 -18.09 -39.19 6.21
CA GLU A 17 -17.45 -37.86 6.17
C GLU A 17 -17.36 -37.21 7.55
N LYS A 18 -18.39 -37.37 8.40
CA LYS A 18 -18.35 -36.91 9.81
C LYS A 18 -17.21 -37.60 10.57
N HIS A 19 -17.03 -38.90 10.36
CA HIS A 19 -15.93 -39.65 10.96
C HIS A 19 -14.57 -39.13 10.45
N LEU A 20 -14.38 -38.99 9.13
CA LEU A 20 -13.15 -38.44 8.55
C LEU A 20 -12.83 -37.03 9.08
N LYS A 21 -13.86 -36.18 9.22
CA LYS A 21 -13.71 -34.84 9.82
C LYS A 21 -13.26 -34.91 11.27
N SER A 22 -13.90 -35.76 12.08
CA SER A 22 -13.51 -35.97 13.48
C SER A 22 -12.08 -36.46 13.60
N THR A 23 -11.68 -37.44 12.79
CA THR A 23 -10.30 -37.96 12.77
C THR A 23 -9.30 -36.89 12.37
N ARG A 24 -9.64 -36.06 11.38
CA ARG A 24 -8.82 -34.92 10.96
C ARG A 24 -8.65 -33.90 12.09
N GLU A 25 -9.73 -33.52 12.76
CA GLU A 25 -9.70 -32.56 13.87
C GLU A 25 -8.89 -33.10 15.06
N GLU A 26 -9.02 -34.39 15.36
CA GLU A 26 -8.24 -35.06 16.42
C GLU A 26 -6.74 -35.08 16.10
N MET A 27 -6.36 -35.41 14.85
CA MET A 27 -4.96 -35.38 14.43
C MET A 27 -4.37 -33.96 14.43
N ASP A 28 -5.13 -32.97 13.94
CA ASP A 28 -4.73 -31.57 14.01
C ASP A 28 -4.51 -31.15 15.48
N SER A 29 -5.38 -31.59 16.40
CA SER A 29 -5.26 -31.32 17.83
C SER A 29 -4.04 -31.98 18.45
N HIS A 30 -3.77 -33.25 18.15
CA HIS A 30 -2.61 -33.96 18.71
C HIS A 30 -1.29 -33.38 18.22
N LEU A 31 -1.17 -33.00 16.94
CA LEU A 31 0.03 -32.33 16.42
C LEU A 31 0.25 -30.97 17.11
N LEU A 32 -0.81 -30.20 17.33
CA LEU A 32 -0.73 -28.93 18.05
C LEU A 32 -0.28 -29.14 19.51
N GLN A 33 -0.84 -30.14 20.21
CA GLN A 33 -0.44 -30.48 21.56
C GLN A 33 1.02 -30.94 21.63
N ALA A 34 1.48 -31.76 20.68
CA ALA A 34 2.88 -32.19 20.59
C ALA A 34 3.82 -30.99 20.39
N ARG A 35 3.43 -30.01 19.56
CA ARG A 35 4.19 -28.76 19.37
C ARG A 35 4.28 -27.95 20.66
N GLN A 36 3.16 -27.73 21.33
CA GLN A 36 3.12 -27.00 22.61
C GLN A 36 3.95 -27.70 23.69
N ARG A 37 3.92 -29.03 23.73
CA ARG A 37 4.77 -29.81 24.64
C ARG A 37 6.24 -29.63 24.33
N LEU A 38 6.65 -29.73 23.06
CA LEU A 38 8.04 -29.47 22.65
C LEU A 38 8.52 -28.09 23.10
N GLU A 39 7.73 -27.03 22.82
CA GLU A 39 8.04 -25.66 23.25
C GLU A 39 8.15 -25.56 24.79
N SER A 40 7.29 -26.25 25.54
CA SER A 40 7.38 -26.29 27.00
C SER A 40 8.64 -26.99 27.51
N VAL A 41 9.11 -28.04 26.83
CA VAL A 41 10.35 -28.74 27.19
C VAL A 41 11.58 -27.87 26.93
N GLU A 42 11.59 -27.15 25.81
CA GLU A 42 12.66 -26.19 25.51
C GLU A 42 12.77 -25.11 26.59
N LEU A 43 11.64 -24.55 27.03
CA LEU A 43 11.62 -23.56 28.12
C LEU A 43 12.06 -24.15 29.47
N LEU A 44 11.70 -25.41 29.76
CA LEU A 44 12.04 -26.06 31.03
C LEU A 44 13.47 -26.60 31.07
N ALA A 45 14.07 -26.90 29.92
CA ALA A 45 15.46 -27.37 29.81
C ALA A 45 16.45 -26.40 30.46
N ASP A 46 16.14 -25.10 30.47
CA ASP A 46 16.95 -24.06 31.10
C ASP A 46 16.79 -24.02 32.64
N SER A 47 15.69 -24.54 33.17
CA SER A 47 15.34 -24.44 34.61
C SER A 47 15.50 -25.73 35.41
N SER A 48 15.26 -26.91 34.82
CA SER A 48 15.26 -28.20 35.50
C SER A 48 15.58 -29.35 34.54
N LEU A 49 16.76 -29.94 34.70
CA LEU A 49 17.22 -31.08 33.88
C LEU A 49 16.37 -32.34 34.09
N ARG A 50 15.82 -32.55 35.30
CA ARG A 50 15.04 -33.75 35.62
C ARG A 50 13.67 -33.71 34.96
N ASP A 51 13.00 -32.56 35.04
CA ASP A 51 11.63 -32.41 34.52
C ASP A 51 11.62 -32.33 33.00
N SER A 52 12.61 -31.65 32.40
CA SER A 52 12.80 -31.62 30.94
C SER A 52 13.06 -33.00 30.36
N ARG A 53 13.83 -33.86 31.05
CA ARG A 53 14.06 -35.24 30.62
C ARG A 53 12.78 -36.08 30.60
N LEU A 54 11.99 -36.01 31.68
CA LEU A 54 10.74 -36.76 31.77
C LEU A 54 9.76 -36.33 30.67
N LEU A 55 9.64 -35.02 30.44
CA LEU A 55 8.76 -34.50 29.39
C LEU A 55 9.25 -34.83 27.97
N ALA A 56 10.56 -34.86 27.75
CA ALA A 56 11.14 -35.30 26.47
C ALA A 56 10.78 -36.77 26.16
N GLU A 57 10.80 -37.65 27.17
CA GLU A 57 10.41 -39.06 26.99
C GLU A 57 8.92 -39.20 26.66
N TYR A 58 8.06 -38.43 27.33
CA TYR A 58 6.62 -38.39 27.00
C TYR A 58 6.39 -37.88 25.58
N LEU A 59 7.07 -36.81 25.19
CA LEU A 59 6.99 -36.25 23.84
C LEU A 59 7.42 -37.28 22.79
N GLU A 60 8.50 -38.03 23.02
CA GLU A 60 8.95 -39.06 22.08
C GLU A 60 7.90 -40.15 21.88
N LYS A 61 7.30 -40.65 22.97
CA LYS A 61 6.22 -41.65 22.91
C LYS A 61 4.98 -41.10 22.18
N ASP A 62 4.63 -39.84 22.41
CA ASP A 62 3.52 -39.18 21.69
C ASP A 62 3.81 -39.10 20.19
N LEU A 63 5.02 -38.69 19.80
CA LEU A 63 5.44 -38.62 18.39
C LEU A 63 5.47 -40.00 17.72
N GLU A 64 5.84 -41.05 18.46
CA GLU A 64 5.76 -42.42 17.96
C GLU A 64 4.31 -42.86 17.74
N HIS A 65 3.45 -42.64 18.74
CA HIS A 65 2.03 -42.97 18.63
C HIS A 65 1.35 -42.20 17.48
N LEU A 66 1.67 -40.91 17.31
CA LEU A 66 1.20 -40.11 16.19
C LEU A 66 1.68 -40.65 14.85
N GLY A 67 2.95 -41.05 14.76
CA GLY A 67 3.51 -41.68 13.56
C GLY A 67 2.79 -42.98 13.20
N GLN A 68 2.54 -43.85 14.18
CA GLN A 68 1.81 -45.11 13.97
C GLN A 68 0.38 -44.84 13.49
N ARG A 69 -0.34 -43.92 14.14
CA ARG A 69 -1.70 -43.56 13.77
C ARG A 69 -1.78 -42.97 12.36
N MET A 70 -0.80 -42.15 11.97
CA MET A 70 -0.66 -41.65 10.60
C MET A 70 -0.45 -42.76 9.58
N GLN A 71 0.35 -43.78 9.91
CA GLN A 71 0.56 -44.94 9.03
C GLN A 71 -0.73 -45.76 8.88
N GLU A 72 -1.46 -46.00 9.98
CA GLU A 72 -2.74 -46.71 9.96
C GLU A 72 -3.77 -46.02 9.06
N MET A 73 -3.84 -44.69 9.11
CA MET A 73 -4.73 -43.91 8.25
C MET A 73 -4.33 -43.90 6.77
N LYS A 74 -3.04 -44.07 6.47
CA LYS A 74 -2.52 -44.08 5.09
C LYS A 74 -2.86 -45.38 4.35
N VAL A 75 -3.11 -46.47 5.08
CA VAL A 75 -3.53 -47.72 4.47
C VAL A 75 -4.96 -47.51 3.92
N PRO A 76 -5.16 -47.52 2.59
CA PRO A 76 -6.50 -47.35 2.03
C PRO A 76 -7.40 -48.41 2.64
N ALA A 77 -8.61 -48.01 3.07
CA ALA A 77 -9.61 -48.94 3.57
C ALA A 77 -9.73 -50.07 2.53
N PRO A 78 -9.50 -51.35 2.89
CA PRO A 78 -9.52 -52.44 1.94
C PRO A 78 -10.87 -52.41 1.23
N GLU A 79 -10.84 -52.29 -0.10
CA GLU A 79 -12.03 -52.34 -0.92
C GLU A 79 -12.82 -53.58 -0.53
N THR A 80 -14.03 -53.34 -0.04
CA THR A 80 -14.89 -54.31 0.62
C THR A 80 -15.07 -55.56 -0.22
N SER A 81 -14.46 -56.67 0.19
CA SER A 81 -14.99 -58.02 -0.06
C SER A 81 -14.30 -59.14 0.76
N ALA A 82 -13.11 -58.94 1.32
CA ALA A 82 -12.41 -60.01 2.05
C ALA A 82 -12.31 -59.76 3.57
N GLY A 83 -13.28 -60.32 4.31
CA GLY A 83 -13.18 -60.77 5.70
C GLY A 83 -12.56 -59.84 6.75
N TRP A 84 -13.41 -59.13 7.50
CA TRP A 84 -13.08 -58.33 8.70
C TRP A 84 -12.16 -59.01 9.74
N LEU A 85 -12.09 -60.35 9.76
CA LEU A 85 -11.21 -61.12 10.65
C LEU A 85 -9.72 -61.03 10.26
N ALA A 86 -9.40 -60.77 9.00
CA ALA A 86 -8.01 -60.62 8.56
C ALA A 86 -7.41 -59.28 9.01
N SER A 87 -8.20 -58.21 9.05
CA SER A 87 -7.74 -56.89 9.51
C SER A 87 -7.59 -56.80 11.03
N LEU A 88 -8.31 -57.64 11.80
CA LEU A 88 -8.17 -57.68 13.25
C LEU A 88 -6.83 -58.30 13.69
N LYS A 89 -6.32 -59.29 12.93
CA LYS A 89 -5.02 -59.93 13.21
C LYS A 89 -3.82 -59.04 12.89
N SER A 90 -3.91 -58.14 11.90
CA SER A 90 -2.83 -57.20 11.60
C SER A 90 -2.74 -56.04 12.60
N ARG A 91 -3.84 -55.72 13.30
CA ARG A 91 -3.89 -54.68 14.35
C ARG A 91 -3.29 -55.11 15.69
N LEU A 92 -3.00 -56.39 15.86
CA LEU A 92 -2.41 -56.94 17.09
C LEU A 92 -0.92 -57.26 16.94
N ARG A 93 -0.22 -56.65 15.96
CA ARG A 93 1.23 -56.82 15.85
C ARG A 93 1.87 -56.10 17.04
N PRO A 94 2.54 -56.82 17.97
CA PRO A 94 3.17 -56.19 19.12
C PRO A 94 4.26 -55.23 18.64
N ALA A 95 4.46 -54.13 19.38
CA ALA A 95 5.54 -53.18 19.13
C ALA A 95 6.88 -53.93 19.01
N ASN A 96 7.70 -53.54 18.04
CA ASN A 96 8.98 -54.19 17.79
C ASN A 96 9.86 -54.08 19.05
N PRO A 97 10.19 -55.19 19.74
CA PRO A 97 10.90 -55.14 21.01
C PRO A 97 12.28 -54.47 20.90
N ALA A 98 12.87 -54.44 19.69
CA ALA A 98 14.12 -53.74 19.42
C ALA A 98 14.07 -52.22 19.69
N ASN A 99 12.91 -51.58 19.58
CA ASN A 99 12.75 -50.14 19.88
C ASN A 99 12.65 -49.87 21.39
N LEU A 100 12.19 -50.85 22.17
CA LEU A 100 12.09 -50.78 23.64
C LEU A 100 13.46 -50.93 24.29
N ASP A 101 14.32 -51.79 23.72
CA ASP A 101 15.70 -51.98 24.21
C ASP A 101 16.56 -50.71 24.03
N SER A 102 16.36 -49.95 22.93
CA SER A 102 17.06 -48.66 22.73
C SER A 102 16.66 -47.57 23.72
N LEU A 103 15.43 -47.61 24.25
CA LEU A 103 14.93 -46.69 25.27
C LEU A 103 15.55 -46.99 26.65
N HIS A 104 15.74 -48.28 26.97
CA HIS A 104 16.36 -48.67 28.23
C HIS A 104 17.87 -48.41 28.25
N SER A 105 18.59 -48.54 27.12
CA SER A 105 20.02 -48.18 27.05
C SER A 105 20.26 -46.67 27.20
N PHE A 106 19.34 -45.83 26.71
CA PHE A 106 19.41 -44.38 26.88
C PHE A 106 19.31 -43.94 28.35
N HIS A 107 18.68 -44.75 29.20
CA HIS A 107 18.56 -44.46 30.63
C HIS A 107 19.86 -44.63 31.41
N ALA A 108 20.73 -45.56 31.01
CA ALA A 108 21.92 -45.96 31.76
C ALA A 108 23.15 -45.06 31.50
N GLU A 109 23.25 -44.42 30.33
CA GLU A 109 24.43 -43.59 29.96
C GLU A 109 24.26 -42.08 30.17
N SER A 110 23.04 -41.57 30.38
CA SER A 110 22.78 -40.12 30.33
C SER A 110 23.10 -39.34 31.63
N GLY A 111 23.83 -39.93 32.58
CA GLY A 111 24.11 -39.31 33.88
C GLY A 111 24.91 -38.01 33.84
N GLU A 112 25.54 -37.65 32.70
CA GLU A 112 26.59 -36.62 32.73
C GLU A 112 26.65 -35.59 31.59
N LYS A 113 25.73 -35.56 30.60
CA LYS A 113 25.89 -34.61 29.47
C LYS A 113 24.59 -33.96 29.01
N SER A 114 24.44 -32.66 29.29
CA SER A 114 23.43 -31.74 28.74
C SER A 114 23.38 -31.74 27.20
N HIS A 115 24.48 -32.11 26.55
CA HIS A 115 24.56 -32.28 25.10
C HIS A 115 23.53 -33.29 24.56
N HIS A 116 23.26 -34.39 25.26
CA HIS A 116 22.31 -35.41 24.79
C HIS A 116 20.85 -34.92 24.79
N LEU A 117 20.46 -34.06 25.74
CA LEU A 117 19.12 -33.47 25.77
C LEU A 117 18.92 -32.54 24.57
N SER A 118 19.93 -31.73 24.24
CA SER A 118 19.87 -30.81 23.09
C SER A 118 19.76 -31.56 21.75
N GLU A 119 20.43 -32.70 21.61
CA GLU A 119 20.34 -33.56 20.43
C GLU A 119 18.98 -34.26 20.35
N ALA A 120 18.48 -34.80 21.46
CA ALA A 120 17.16 -35.42 21.53
C ALA A 120 16.04 -34.44 21.17
N LEU A 121 16.10 -33.18 21.65
CA LEU A 121 15.12 -32.15 21.30
C LEU A 121 15.19 -31.77 19.82
N LYS A 122 16.38 -31.64 19.24
CA LYS A 122 16.54 -31.42 17.79
C LYS A 122 15.93 -32.57 16.98
N GLN A 123 16.15 -33.81 17.40
CA GLN A 123 15.58 -34.98 16.74
C GLN A 123 14.05 -35.03 16.88
N ALA A 124 13.51 -34.73 18.06
CA ALA A 124 12.07 -34.64 18.29
C ALA A 124 11.42 -33.55 17.44
N ASN A 125 12.04 -32.36 17.37
CA ASN A 125 11.57 -31.27 16.51
C ASN A 125 11.59 -31.67 15.03
N ALA A 126 12.68 -32.26 14.53
CA ALA A 126 12.77 -32.73 13.15
C ALA A 126 11.72 -33.81 12.83
N ARG A 127 11.44 -34.71 13.78
CA ARG A 127 10.40 -35.73 13.65
C ARG A 127 9.00 -35.12 13.63
N LEU A 128 8.73 -34.13 14.48
CA LEU A 128 7.46 -33.41 14.48
C LEU A 128 7.25 -32.66 13.17
N ASP A 129 8.26 -31.94 12.68
CA ASP A 129 8.20 -31.25 11.38
C ASP A 129 7.93 -32.24 10.22
N PHE A 130 8.55 -33.42 10.25
CA PHE A 130 8.27 -34.48 9.28
C PHE A 130 6.82 -34.98 9.38
N LEU A 131 6.30 -35.21 10.59
CA LEU A 131 4.91 -35.62 10.80
C LEU A 131 3.94 -34.54 10.33
N GLU A 132 4.21 -33.26 10.59
CA GLU A 132 3.40 -32.15 10.09
C GLU A 132 3.40 -32.08 8.56
N GLN A 133 4.56 -32.22 7.91
CA GLN A 133 4.65 -32.21 6.45
C GLN A 133 3.92 -33.41 5.84
N SER A 134 4.12 -34.60 6.40
CA SER A 134 3.44 -35.82 6.00
C SER A 134 1.91 -35.67 6.17
N TRP A 135 1.47 -35.10 7.29
CA TRP A 135 0.07 -34.80 7.55
C TRP A 135 -0.47 -33.78 6.55
N LYS A 136 0.22 -32.67 6.29
CA LYS A 136 -0.20 -31.66 5.29
C LYS A 136 -0.40 -32.27 3.90
N SER A 137 0.48 -33.18 3.48
CA SER A 137 0.36 -33.87 2.19
C SER A 137 -0.89 -34.76 2.13
N PHE A 138 -1.16 -35.50 3.21
CA PHE A 138 -2.23 -36.48 3.27
C PHE A 138 -3.60 -35.88 3.64
N ARG A 139 -3.62 -34.77 4.38
CA ARG A 139 -4.82 -34.04 4.83
C ARG A 139 -5.75 -33.68 3.68
N SER A 140 -5.19 -33.45 2.48
CA SER A 140 -5.97 -33.18 1.27
C SER A 140 -6.88 -34.34 0.85
N SER A 141 -6.51 -35.58 1.17
CA SER A 141 -7.32 -36.79 0.88
C SER A 141 -8.55 -36.93 1.79
N PHE A 142 -8.53 -36.28 2.96
CA PHE A 142 -9.67 -36.18 3.88
C PHE A 142 -10.62 -35.03 3.53
N GLY A 143 -10.54 -34.50 2.30
CA GLY A 143 -11.42 -33.44 1.84
C GLY A 143 -12.88 -33.90 1.82
N THR A 144 -13.69 -33.36 2.72
CA THR A 144 -15.13 -33.61 2.77
C THR A 144 -15.89 -32.80 1.70
N ALA A 145 -17.15 -33.13 1.46
CA ALA A 145 -18.05 -32.28 0.67
C ALA A 145 -18.09 -30.83 1.19
N GLU A 146 -18.04 -30.64 2.51
CA GLU A 146 -17.94 -29.33 3.16
C GLU A 146 -16.66 -28.59 2.76
N ASP A 147 -15.49 -29.24 2.78
CA ASP A 147 -14.22 -28.62 2.36
C ASP A 147 -14.28 -28.16 0.89
N LYS A 148 -14.85 -28.99 0.01
CA LYS A 148 -15.03 -28.65 -1.41
C LYS A 148 -15.99 -27.46 -1.57
N TYR A 149 -17.09 -27.42 -0.82
CA TYR A 149 -18.03 -26.30 -0.82
C TYR A 149 -17.37 -25.01 -0.34
N LEU A 150 -16.66 -25.05 0.79
CA LEU A 150 -15.95 -23.89 1.34
C LEU A 150 -14.83 -23.40 0.41
N SER A 151 -14.11 -24.31 -0.27
CA SER A 151 -13.11 -23.95 -1.26
C SER A 151 -13.72 -23.21 -2.46
N ARG A 152 -14.87 -23.69 -2.96
CA ARG A 152 -15.63 -22.98 -4.00
C ARG A 152 -16.10 -21.61 -3.53
N LEU A 153 -16.64 -21.52 -2.32
CA LEU A 153 -17.12 -20.25 -1.75
C LEU A 153 -15.97 -19.24 -1.59
N ARG A 154 -14.79 -19.68 -1.13
CA ARG A 154 -13.59 -18.83 -1.09
C ARG A 154 -13.17 -18.36 -2.48
N ARG A 155 -13.16 -19.23 -3.48
CA ARG A 155 -12.85 -18.85 -4.87
C ARG A 155 -13.84 -17.82 -5.40
N ILE A 156 -15.15 -18.02 -5.18
CA ILE A 156 -16.18 -17.05 -5.54
C ILE A 156 -15.94 -15.72 -4.81
N GLY A 157 -15.66 -15.76 -3.50
CA GLY A 157 -15.33 -14.59 -2.70
C GLY A 157 -14.12 -13.82 -3.25
N TYR A 158 -13.04 -14.51 -3.60
CA TYR A 158 -11.86 -13.88 -4.22
C TYR A 158 -12.18 -13.26 -5.57
N ILE A 159 -12.92 -13.96 -6.44
CA ILE A 159 -13.33 -13.42 -7.74
C ILE A 159 -14.18 -12.16 -7.55
N SER A 160 -15.18 -12.20 -6.67
CA SER A 160 -16.04 -11.05 -6.37
C SER A 160 -15.24 -9.87 -5.81
N LEU A 161 -14.30 -10.11 -4.90
CA LEU A 161 -13.41 -9.08 -4.36
C LEU A 161 -12.53 -8.48 -5.46
N SER A 162 -11.94 -9.31 -6.33
CA SER A 162 -11.15 -8.84 -7.46
C SER A 162 -11.96 -7.97 -8.41
N VAL A 163 -13.21 -8.35 -8.72
CA VAL A 163 -14.11 -7.54 -9.55
C VAL A 163 -14.41 -6.20 -8.89
N LEU A 164 -14.72 -6.19 -7.58
CA LEU A 164 -14.96 -4.94 -6.83
C LEU A 164 -13.73 -4.01 -6.81
N LEU A 165 -12.54 -4.57 -6.66
CA LEU A 165 -11.30 -3.79 -6.69
C LEU A 165 -11.03 -3.24 -8.09
N LEU A 166 -11.28 -4.02 -9.15
CA LEU A 166 -11.14 -3.56 -10.53
C LEU A 166 -12.12 -2.44 -10.86
N THR A 167 -13.39 -2.54 -10.43
CA THR A 167 -14.39 -1.49 -10.64
C THR A 167 -14.05 -0.23 -9.86
N ALA A 168 -13.60 -0.35 -8.60
CA ALA A 168 -13.12 0.78 -7.81
C ALA A 168 -11.91 1.46 -8.45
N PHE A 169 -10.95 0.68 -8.96
CA PHE A 169 -9.77 1.20 -9.64
C PHE A 169 -10.12 1.90 -10.97
N ALA A 170 -11.04 1.33 -11.76
CA ALA A 170 -11.53 1.96 -12.98
C ALA A 170 -12.26 3.28 -12.67
N GLY A 171 -13.13 3.29 -11.65
CA GLY A 171 -13.80 4.49 -11.17
C GLY A 171 -12.81 5.57 -10.71
N TYR A 172 -11.77 5.18 -9.97
CA TYR A 172 -10.71 6.08 -9.56
C TYR A 172 -9.94 6.69 -10.74
N ARG A 173 -9.67 5.90 -11.80
CA ARG A 173 -9.04 6.43 -13.02
C ARG A 173 -9.92 7.47 -13.71
N ILE A 174 -11.21 7.18 -13.89
CA ILE A 174 -12.16 8.12 -14.49
C ILE A 174 -12.22 9.42 -13.67
N TYR A 175 -12.33 9.30 -12.34
CA TYR A 175 -12.32 10.45 -11.44
C TYR A 175 -11.03 11.27 -11.55
N LYS A 176 -9.87 10.60 -11.50
CA LYS A 176 -8.56 11.25 -11.62
C LYS A 176 -8.37 11.96 -12.95
N ASP A 177 -8.97 11.43 -14.02
CA ASP A 177 -8.87 11.99 -15.36
C ASP A 177 -9.85 13.13 -15.67
N GLN A 178 -10.75 13.46 -14.73
CA GLN A 178 -11.63 14.62 -14.88
C GLN A 178 -10.80 15.91 -15.06
N PRO A 179 -11.20 16.80 -16.00
CA PRO A 179 -10.47 18.03 -16.28
C PRO A 179 -10.20 18.89 -15.04
N GLU A 180 -11.15 18.93 -14.11
CA GLU A 180 -11.03 19.64 -12.82
C GLU A 180 -9.92 19.09 -11.94
N GLN A 181 -9.84 17.77 -11.80
CA GLN A 181 -8.79 17.11 -11.02
C GLN A 181 -7.42 17.25 -11.68
N LYS A 182 -7.37 17.25 -13.02
CA LYS A 182 -6.13 17.56 -13.75
C LYS A 182 -5.69 19.01 -13.53
N PHE A 183 -6.62 19.95 -13.63
CA PHE A 183 -6.36 21.37 -13.40
C PHE A 183 -5.87 21.62 -11.97
N TYR A 184 -6.60 21.10 -10.97
CA TYR A 184 -6.24 21.24 -9.57
C TYR A 184 -4.84 20.68 -9.28
N ARG A 185 -4.53 19.46 -9.73
CA ARG A 185 -3.21 18.85 -9.52
C ARG A 185 -2.08 19.58 -10.24
N LYS A 186 -2.33 20.09 -11.45
CA LYS A 186 -1.31 20.74 -12.27
C LYS A 186 -1.02 22.18 -11.82
N HIS A 187 -2.04 22.93 -11.41
CA HIS A 187 -1.91 24.36 -11.18
C HIS A 187 -2.18 24.81 -9.74
N LEU A 188 -3.19 24.28 -9.06
CA LEU A 188 -3.49 24.67 -7.67
C LEU A 188 -2.56 23.98 -6.66
N GLN A 189 -2.37 22.68 -6.78
CA GLN A 189 -1.60 21.90 -5.81
C GLN A 189 -0.16 22.41 -5.59
N PRO A 190 0.61 22.82 -6.62
CA PRO A 190 1.93 23.40 -6.41
C PRO A 190 1.92 24.76 -5.68
N LEU A 191 0.86 25.56 -5.85
CA LEU A 191 0.74 26.86 -5.19
C LEU A 191 0.49 26.72 -3.68
N LYS A 192 -0.10 25.60 -3.24
CA LYS A 192 -0.39 25.34 -1.82
C LYS A 192 0.85 25.37 -0.92
N SER A 193 2.02 25.00 -1.46
CA SER A 193 3.29 25.05 -0.71
C SER A 193 4.01 26.40 -0.78
N VAL A 194 3.60 27.29 -1.69
CA VAL A 194 4.29 28.56 -1.96
C VAL A 194 3.52 29.75 -1.39
N LEU A 195 2.19 29.71 -1.43
CA LEU A 195 1.32 30.79 -0.98
C LEU A 195 0.88 30.58 0.47
N ASP A 196 0.61 31.67 1.18
CA ASP A 196 -0.05 31.58 2.47
C ASP A 196 -1.50 31.04 2.32
N PRO A 197 -2.08 30.44 3.38
CA PRO A 197 -3.39 29.82 3.29
C PRO A 197 -4.53 30.78 2.85
N ALA A 198 -4.44 32.07 3.16
CA ALA A 198 -5.49 33.03 2.81
C ALA A 198 -5.42 33.38 1.31
N THR A 199 -4.22 33.64 0.78
CA THR A 199 -4.01 33.86 -0.65
C THR A 199 -4.32 32.60 -1.45
N PHE A 200 -3.98 31.41 -0.94
CA PHE A 200 -4.34 30.14 -1.58
C PHE A 200 -5.87 29.97 -1.70
N SER A 201 -6.63 30.26 -0.64
CA SER A 201 -8.10 30.20 -0.67
C SER A 201 -8.72 31.17 -1.69
N LYS A 202 -8.18 32.40 -1.80
CA LYS A 202 -8.56 33.36 -2.84
C LYS A 202 -8.29 32.81 -4.25
N MET A 203 -7.14 32.18 -4.45
CA MET A 203 -6.78 31.54 -5.72
C MET A 203 -7.68 30.35 -6.06
N GLU A 204 -8.12 29.55 -5.07
CA GLU A 204 -9.12 28.50 -5.27
C GLU A 204 -10.48 29.08 -5.71
N GLY A 205 -10.92 30.17 -5.07
CA GLY A 205 -12.12 30.91 -5.44
C GLY A 205 -12.04 31.45 -6.88
N LEU A 206 -10.92 32.07 -7.24
CA LEU A 206 -10.69 32.56 -8.60
C LEU A 206 -10.66 31.42 -9.63
N ALA A 207 -10.00 30.29 -9.33
CA ALA A 207 -9.99 29.13 -10.21
C ALA A 207 -11.39 28.55 -10.48
N SER A 208 -12.28 28.63 -9.48
CA SER A 208 -13.68 28.23 -9.60
C SER A 208 -14.48 29.19 -10.47
N ASP A 209 -14.29 30.51 -10.29
CA ASP A 209 -15.09 31.54 -10.98
C ASP A 209 -14.55 31.88 -12.39
N SER A 210 -13.22 31.85 -12.60
CA SER A 210 -12.55 32.12 -13.87
C SER A 210 -11.20 31.38 -13.99
N ARG A 211 -11.20 30.24 -14.70
CA ARG A 211 -9.98 29.44 -14.91
C ARG A 211 -8.91 30.19 -15.71
N SER A 212 -9.29 30.98 -16.70
CA SER A 212 -8.35 31.71 -17.56
C SER A 212 -7.63 32.81 -16.77
N ASP A 213 -8.37 33.60 -15.98
CA ASP A 213 -7.77 34.63 -15.14
C ASP A 213 -6.92 34.05 -14.02
N PHE A 214 -7.32 32.92 -13.43
CA PHE A 214 -6.47 32.19 -12.49
C PHE A 214 -5.11 31.83 -13.13
N LEU A 215 -5.11 31.32 -14.37
CA LEU A 215 -3.86 30.97 -15.06
C LEU A 215 -3.01 32.20 -15.35
N ARG A 216 -3.62 33.36 -15.66
CA ARG A 216 -2.89 34.62 -15.81
C ARG A 216 -2.26 35.08 -14.50
N VAL A 217 -2.98 34.98 -13.39
CA VAL A 217 -2.44 35.30 -12.06
C VAL A 217 -1.30 34.35 -11.70
N GLU A 218 -1.46 33.05 -11.95
CA GLU A 218 -0.38 32.05 -11.77
C GLU A 218 0.88 32.45 -12.54
N ASP A 219 0.72 32.88 -13.80
CA ASP A 219 1.81 33.28 -14.67
C ASP A 219 2.45 34.61 -14.21
N LEU A 220 1.66 35.59 -13.76
CA LEU A 220 2.13 36.83 -13.14
C LEU A 220 2.94 36.58 -11.85
N ILE A 221 2.52 35.62 -11.01
CA ILE A 221 3.27 35.22 -9.81
C ILE A 221 4.66 34.69 -10.19
N LYS A 222 4.74 33.83 -11.22
CA LYS A 222 6.03 33.28 -11.69
C LYS A 222 6.95 34.39 -12.19
N ILE A 223 6.41 35.33 -12.99
CA ILE A 223 7.17 36.47 -13.50
C ILE A 223 7.65 37.34 -12.32
N ARG A 224 6.77 37.66 -11.37
CA ARG A 224 7.11 38.42 -10.16
C ARG A 224 8.26 37.75 -9.39
N ILE A 225 8.17 36.46 -9.11
CA ILE A 225 9.25 35.73 -8.40
C ILE A 225 10.58 35.90 -9.14
N GLY A 226 10.59 35.77 -10.47
CA GLY A 226 11.77 36.02 -11.29
C GLY A 226 12.32 37.44 -11.14
N LEU A 227 11.45 38.45 -11.16
CA LEU A 227 11.84 39.86 -11.07
C LEU A 227 12.44 40.18 -9.69
N GLU A 228 11.80 39.71 -8.63
CA GLU A 228 12.28 39.87 -7.25
C GLU A 228 13.62 39.17 -7.06
N THR A 229 13.79 37.95 -7.60
CA THR A 229 15.06 37.20 -7.48
C THR A 229 16.19 37.91 -8.26
N PHE A 230 15.88 38.47 -9.44
CA PHE A 230 16.83 39.27 -10.20
C PHE A 230 17.26 40.51 -9.42
N ASN A 231 16.29 41.26 -8.86
CA ASN A 231 16.57 42.44 -8.05
C ASN A 231 17.41 42.10 -6.79
N GLN A 232 17.10 41.00 -6.11
CA GLN A 232 17.91 40.53 -4.97
C GLN A 232 19.37 40.24 -5.35
N THR A 233 19.61 39.81 -6.59
CA THR A 233 20.96 39.46 -7.08
C THR A 233 21.72 40.67 -7.62
N ARG A 234 21.01 41.61 -8.26
CA ARG A 234 21.60 42.73 -9.02
C ARG A 234 21.41 44.11 -8.39
N GLY A 235 20.55 44.22 -7.39
CA GLY A 235 20.17 45.48 -6.74
C GLY A 235 19.30 46.40 -7.60
N SER A 236 18.80 45.93 -8.74
CA SER A 236 17.88 46.65 -9.63
C SER A 236 17.01 45.66 -10.42
N TYR A 237 15.84 46.11 -10.85
CA TYR A 237 14.97 45.35 -11.75
C TYR A 237 15.50 45.36 -13.20
N PRO A 238 15.21 44.32 -14.00
CA PRO A 238 15.75 44.19 -15.35
C PRO A 238 15.24 45.26 -16.31
N GLY A 239 16.13 46.12 -16.81
CA GLY A 239 15.82 47.17 -17.77
C GLY A 239 16.37 48.54 -17.34
N SER A 240 16.27 49.54 -18.21
CA SER A 240 16.62 50.94 -17.91
C SER A 240 15.39 51.81 -17.67
N SER A 241 15.59 53.04 -17.18
CA SER A 241 14.51 53.99 -16.87
C SER A 241 13.45 54.11 -17.97
N GLY A 242 12.19 53.76 -17.67
CA GLY A 242 11.04 53.87 -18.58
C GLY A 242 10.96 52.79 -19.67
N GLN A 243 11.78 51.74 -19.59
CA GLN A 243 11.76 50.66 -20.56
C GLN A 243 10.46 49.85 -20.43
N ARG A 244 9.82 49.60 -21.57
CA ARG A 244 8.61 48.79 -21.69
C ARG A 244 8.93 47.51 -22.45
N PHE A 245 8.63 46.38 -21.83
CA PHE A 245 8.76 45.07 -22.45
C PHE A 245 7.36 44.54 -22.74
N SER A 246 7.12 44.30 -24.03
CA SER A 246 5.97 43.57 -24.56
C SER A 246 6.43 42.88 -25.84
N THR A 247 5.67 41.92 -26.35
CA THR A 247 5.99 41.23 -27.61
C THR A 247 5.86 42.10 -28.85
N LYS A 248 5.52 43.39 -28.73
CA LYS A 248 5.50 44.37 -29.84
C LYS A 248 6.86 44.57 -30.55
N GLY A 249 7.96 43.96 -30.07
CA GLY A 249 9.28 44.07 -30.71
C GLY A 249 10.14 42.81 -30.78
N LYS A 250 9.94 41.81 -29.91
CA LYS A 250 10.60 40.48 -30.00
C LYS A 250 9.62 39.42 -29.52
N ARG A 251 9.04 38.67 -30.46
CA ARG A 251 8.22 37.48 -30.16
C ARG A 251 9.15 36.37 -29.71
N GLY A 252 9.05 35.99 -28.44
CA GLY A 252 9.77 34.85 -27.92
C GLY A 252 9.50 34.66 -26.43
N PRO A 253 9.84 33.48 -25.89
CA PRO A 253 9.74 33.17 -24.46
C PRO A 253 10.58 34.10 -23.55
N ASP A 254 11.32 35.04 -24.14
CA ASP A 254 12.41 35.82 -23.55
C ASP A 254 12.15 37.31 -23.70
N TRP A 255 10.88 37.67 -23.59
CA TRP A 255 10.44 39.04 -23.78
C TRP A 255 10.94 39.98 -22.66
N ILE A 256 11.53 39.44 -21.57
CA ILE A 256 12.44 40.14 -20.63
C ILE A 256 13.80 39.40 -20.65
N PRO A 257 14.74 39.75 -21.54
CA PRO A 257 15.96 38.97 -21.76
C PRO A 257 16.85 38.80 -20.52
N GLU A 258 16.96 39.81 -19.67
CA GLU A 258 17.91 39.88 -18.56
C GLU A 258 17.57 38.86 -17.45
N ILE A 259 16.29 38.56 -17.26
CA ILE A 259 15.78 37.68 -16.20
C ILE A 259 16.21 36.22 -16.39
N ARG A 260 16.59 35.83 -17.62
CA ARG A 260 17.04 34.47 -17.95
C ARG A 260 18.27 34.02 -17.19
N SER A 261 19.07 34.97 -16.72
CA SER A 261 20.23 34.66 -15.87
C SER A 261 19.84 34.05 -14.52
N VAL A 262 18.57 34.21 -14.11
CA VAL A 262 18.06 33.82 -12.80
C VAL A 262 16.91 32.81 -12.91
N VAL A 263 16.06 32.93 -13.92
CA VAL A 263 14.95 31.99 -14.19
C VAL A 263 15.34 31.07 -15.35
N PRO A 264 15.63 29.78 -15.10
CA PRO A 264 16.07 28.84 -16.16
C PRO A 264 14.94 28.42 -17.10
N ALA A 265 13.68 28.64 -16.72
CA ALA A 265 12.51 28.38 -17.55
C ALA A 265 12.16 29.58 -18.43
N ALA A 266 11.58 29.30 -19.60
CA ALA A 266 10.93 30.32 -20.43
C ALA A 266 9.90 31.10 -19.62
N LEU A 267 9.81 32.42 -19.83
CA LEU A 267 8.77 33.21 -19.20
C LEU A 267 7.40 32.77 -19.75
N PRO A 268 6.37 32.74 -18.89
CA PRO A 268 5.02 32.56 -19.36
C PRO A 268 4.63 33.61 -20.41
N MET A 269 3.78 33.20 -21.34
CA MET A 269 3.10 34.07 -22.29
C MET A 269 1.60 34.01 -22.00
N ASP A 270 0.89 35.11 -22.26
CA ASP A 270 -0.56 35.13 -22.11
C ASP A 270 -1.15 34.04 -23.03
N ARG A 271 -2.08 33.27 -22.46
CA ARG A 271 -2.60 32.05 -23.08
C ARG A 271 -3.76 32.32 -24.04
N ARG A 272 -4.17 33.59 -24.21
CA ARG A 272 -5.08 33.96 -25.29
C ARG A 272 -4.38 33.69 -26.60
N GLU A 273 -4.76 32.57 -27.22
CA GLU A 273 -4.25 32.13 -28.50
C GLU A 273 -4.49 33.24 -29.54
N GLY A 274 -3.41 33.86 -29.97
CA GLY A 274 -3.45 34.91 -30.98
C GLY A 274 -2.05 35.40 -31.29
N ASP A 275 -1.82 35.72 -32.55
CA ASP A 275 -0.63 36.46 -32.98
C ASP A 275 -0.67 37.93 -32.53
N ASP A 276 -1.69 38.33 -31.75
CA ASP A 276 -1.85 39.71 -31.31
C ASP A 276 -0.83 40.04 -30.21
N PRO A 277 0.22 40.84 -30.52
CA PRO A 277 1.22 41.20 -29.52
C PRO A 277 0.66 42.11 -28.42
N ASP A 278 -0.56 42.63 -28.56
CA ASP A 278 -1.21 43.52 -27.61
C ASP A 278 -1.82 42.74 -26.43
N LEU A 279 -2.06 41.44 -26.61
CA LEU A 279 -2.63 40.57 -25.57
C LEU A 279 -1.59 39.99 -24.61
N GLN A 280 -0.30 40.27 -24.84
CA GLN A 280 0.79 39.78 -23.98
C GLN A 280 0.91 40.59 -22.68
N TYR A 281 1.53 39.98 -21.66
CA TYR A 281 1.94 40.69 -20.45
C TYR A 281 2.76 41.95 -20.75
N LEU A 282 2.46 43.03 -20.04
CA LEU A 282 3.15 44.32 -20.12
C LEU A 282 4.02 44.51 -18.89
N TYR A 283 5.33 44.59 -19.09
CA TYR A 283 6.29 44.91 -18.04
C TYR A 283 6.86 46.31 -18.27
N ILE A 284 6.86 47.14 -17.22
CA ILE A 284 7.37 48.50 -17.21
C ILE A 284 8.28 48.63 -15.99
N THR A 285 9.45 49.23 -16.15
CA THR A 285 10.37 49.49 -15.02
C THR A 285 11.12 50.78 -15.21
N ASP A 286 11.59 51.36 -14.10
CA ASP A 286 12.61 52.40 -14.11
C ASP A 286 13.98 51.95 -13.58
N GLY A 287 14.13 50.66 -13.27
CA GLY A 287 15.28 50.04 -12.62
C GLY A 287 15.16 49.93 -11.09
N ALA A 288 14.43 50.84 -10.44
CA ALA A 288 14.17 50.81 -8.98
C ALA A 288 12.79 50.22 -8.66
N ASP A 289 11.82 50.53 -9.50
CA ASP A 289 10.42 50.15 -9.40
C ASP A 289 9.96 49.43 -10.67
N TYR A 290 8.90 48.63 -10.57
CA TYR A 290 8.30 47.97 -11.73
C TYR A 290 6.78 47.82 -11.63
N LYS A 291 6.20 47.53 -12.78
CA LYS A 291 4.81 47.16 -12.97
C LYS A 291 4.72 46.03 -14.00
N ILE A 292 4.05 44.94 -13.66
CA ILE A 292 3.76 43.81 -14.54
C ILE A 292 2.26 43.62 -14.62
N LEU A 293 1.70 43.67 -15.83
CA LEU A 293 0.26 43.65 -16.06
C LEU A 293 -0.13 42.56 -17.06
N ALA A 294 -1.26 41.90 -16.82
CA ALA A 294 -2.05 41.23 -17.83
C ALA A 294 -3.18 42.18 -18.27
N GLN A 295 -3.27 42.46 -19.57
CA GLN A 295 -4.26 43.38 -20.12
C GLN A 295 -5.61 42.70 -20.33
N SER A 296 -6.72 43.39 -20.09
CA SER A 296 -8.08 42.95 -20.38
C SER A 296 -8.39 41.53 -19.83
N PRO A 297 -8.46 41.35 -18.49
CA PRO A 297 -8.90 40.09 -17.89
C PRO A 297 -10.25 39.64 -18.47
N GLU A 298 -10.46 38.33 -18.60
CA GLU A 298 -11.70 37.80 -19.20
C GLU A 298 -12.90 37.99 -18.27
N ASN A 299 -12.68 37.89 -16.96
CA ASN A 299 -13.68 38.09 -15.93
C ASN A 299 -13.12 38.98 -14.81
N CYS A 300 -13.12 40.30 -15.04
CA CYS A 300 -12.64 41.25 -14.03
C CYS A 300 -13.42 41.15 -12.72
N GLU A 301 -14.74 40.89 -12.76
CA GLU A 301 -15.56 40.79 -11.55
C GLU A 301 -15.07 39.67 -10.62
N ALA A 302 -14.66 38.52 -11.19
CA ALA A 302 -14.05 37.45 -10.43
C ALA A 302 -12.72 37.88 -9.79
N VAL A 303 -11.87 38.59 -10.54
CA VAL A 303 -10.59 39.08 -9.99
C VAL A 303 -10.84 40.13 -8.90
N GLN A 304 -11.77 41.07 -9.10
CA GLN A 304 -12.12 42.08 -8.11
C GLN A 304 -12.69 41.46 -6.84
N LYS A 305 -13.46 40.38 -6.96
CA LYS A 305 -14.03 39.63 -5.83
C LYS A 305 -12.97 38.92 -5.01
N TRP A 306 -12.05 38.20 -5.67
CA TRP A 306 -11.09 37.32 -4.98
C TRP A 306 -9.74 37.97 -4.70
N LEU A 307 -9.26 38.83 -5.59
CA LEU A 307 -7.95 39.49 -5.58
C LEU A 307 -8.06 40.98 -5.95
N PRO A 308 -8.86 41.79 -5.21
CA PRO A 308 -9.01 43.21 -5.50
C PRO A 308 -7.69 43.98 -5.50
N GLU A 309 -6.70 43.52 -4.73
CA GLU A 309 -5.36 44.10 -4.69
C GLU A 309 -4.58 44.01 -6.01
N MET A 310 -4.99 43.13 -6.94
CA MET A 310 -4.35 42.97 -8.23
C MET A 310 -4.92 43.88 -9.31
N ILE A 311 -6.05 44.57 -9.06
CA ILE A 311 -6.66 45.49 -10.03
C ILE A 311 -5.76 46.72 -10.19
N ASP A 312 -5.33 47.00 -11.42
CA ASP A 312 -4.46 48.15 -11.68
C ASP A 312 -5.19 49.45 -11.28
N PRO A 313 -4.66 50.25 -10.34
CA PRO A 313 -5.34 51.45 -9.87
C PRO A 313 -5.51 52.52 -10.94
N VAL A 314 -4.68 52.52 -11.98
CA VAL A 314 -4.75 53.49 -13.10
C VAL A 314 -5.76 53.03 -14.15
N ARG A 315 -5.76 51.74 -14.50
CA ARG A 315 -6.56 51.17 -15.59
C ARG A 315 -7.84 50.46 -15.12
N GLY A 316 -8.03 50.26 -13.82
CA GLY A 316 -9.14 49.51 -13.25
C GLY A 316 -9.22 48.10 -13.84
N CYS A 317 -10.42 47.72 -14.31
CA CYS A 317 -10.67 46.40 -14.90
C CYS A 317 -9.99 46.15 -16.24
N ASP A 318 -9.29 47.13 -16.82
CA ASP A 318 -8.57 46.94 -18.07
C ASP A 318 -7.19 46.29 -17.86
N ALA A 319 -6.71 46.17 -16.62
CA ALA A 319 -5.47 45.46 -16.33
C ALA A 319 -5.42 44.88 -14.90
N ILE A 320 -4.79 43.73 -14.76
CA ILE A 320 -4.48 43.10 -13.46
C ILE A 320 -2.99 42.81 -13.36
N GLY A 321 -2.41 42.89 -12.17
CA GLY A 321 -0.96 42.77 -12.08
C GLY A 321 -0.33 42.87 -10.71
N TYR A 322 0.99 43.01 -10.73
CA TYR A 322 1.81 43.35 -9.57
C TYR A 322 2.64 44.60 -9.88
N TRP A 323 2.90 45.40 -8.86
CA TRP A 323 3.76 46.57 -8.95
C TRP A 323 4.42 46.84 -7.61
N THR A 324 5.55 47.53 -7.65
CA THR A 324 6.18 48.12 -6.46
C THR A 324 5.50 49.44 -6.12
N ALA A 325 5.83 50.02 -4.96
CA ALA A 325 5.20 51.25 -4.49
C ALA A 325 5.34 52.42 -5.48
N GLY A 326 6.54 52.65 -6.05
CA GLY A 326 6.74 53.66 -7.09
C GLY A 326 6.26 53.23 -8.48
N GLY A 327 6.12 51.92 -8.69
CA GLY A 327 5.64 51.34 -9.96
C GLY A 327 4.15 51.54 -10.22
N LYS A 328 3.37 51.95 -9.20
CA LYS A 328 1.91 52.14 -9.31
C LYS A 328 1.50 53.11 -10.42
N GLU A 329 2.26 54.18 -10.61
CA GLU A 329 1.95 55.26 -11.56
C GLU A 329 2.60 55.08 -12.94
N LEU A 330 3.38 53.99 -13.15
CA LEU A 330 3.98 53.63 -14.45
C LEU A 330 2.93 53.13 -15.47
#